data_AF-A0A239GMX8-F1
#
_entry.id   AF-A0A239GMX8-F1
#
_cell.length_a   1.000
_cell.length_b   1.000
_cell.length_c   1.000
_cell.angle_alpha   90.00
_cell.angle_beta   90.00
_cell.angle_gamma   90.00
#
_symmetry.space_group_name_H-M   'P 1'
#
loop_
_entity.id
_entity.type
_entity.pdbx_description
1 polymer ?
#
loop_
_entity_poly.entity_id
_entity_poly.type
_entity_poly.pdbx_seq_one_letter_code
_entity_poly.pdbx_strand_id
1 'polypeptide(L)'
;MEIGKLSQNQIITTFGPGSIIDARLDSVVGLDISYWAKDGVDYKSRRVYFNKLASYLGVRYFMEPRQGKEAFPVRIFPDWHVCSNAKCNLLFKLSEESTGNREIYDVKGPTCPECNKKAYPSRFIVMCENGHIDDFPYREFLHGGSTHCTGKIRLKSGKFTSSLNSLILSCDDEACKVTKKMGNAMLKETFSSYSCSGRHVHRPNSPFETCDADVIPSLRGATNVYFSIVRSALEIPPWSDKLYQIVEEKKIFIEDYVDSKRKEAEILEEEFDYERTMLLGMRIAHKEIGDDVLTFDKFKEIYEKVTEGASEYSEIKETEYNSILNHASMPKTSHSCFLASEEDLPDYLQKYLSRLIRVEKVREVTALKGFARGSFPDPENDNFGSIVNLAGDETGWLPAIRTSGEGIFIELNREEVKSWLERFDSDKISAIYNDEYKKYVEKKGWEYRNDKNLVYVLLHTLSHVLIRELSLKCGYSTTELKERIYYSDNMCGLLVYTGSGDTEGTLGGLEEMGKVGNFQTVLVEALKRALICSGDPGCMTTYPGNENLNGAACHACSMIPETACENGNRLLDRRTLIPTEERKFKGYFEELVSAVCGITL
;
A
#
# COMPACT_ATOMS: atom_id res chain seq x y z
N MET A 1 4.10 -21.18 -0.22
CA MET A 1 5.29 -20.35 -0.48
C MET A 1 6.43 -20.74 0.46
N GLU A 2 7.70 -20.51 0.09
CA GLU A 2 8.83 -20.60 1.03
C GLU A 2 9.11 -19.21 1.59
N ILE A 3 8.95 -19.03 2.90
CA ILE A 3 9.03 -17.71 3.56
C ILE A 3 10.38 -17.04 3.32
N GLY A 4 11.48 -17.81 3.36
CA GLY A 4 12.82 -17.29 3.11
C GLY A 4 13.10 -16.87 1.65
N LYS A 5 12.14 -17.06 0.73
CA LYS A 5 12.21 -16.60 -0.67
C LYS A 5 11.37 -15.35 -0.94
N LEU A 6 10.74 -14.78 0.08
CA LEU A 6 10.02 -13.51 -0.07
C LEU A 6 10.98 -12.41 -0.50
N SER A 7 10.62 -11.68 -1.56
CA SER A 7 11.37 -10.48 -1.96
C SER A 7 11.14 -9.36 -0.94
N GLN A 8 12.04 -8.36 -0.89
CA GLN A 8 11.84 -7.22 -0.01
C GLN A 8 10.56 -6.45 -0.38
N ASN A 9 10.28 -6.29 -1.67
CA ASN A 9 9.05 -5.67 -2.16
C ASN A 9 7.80 -6.43 -1.71
N GLN A 10 7.84 -7.76 -1.74
CA GLN A 10 6.75 -8.59 -1.22
C GLN A 10 6.53 -8.38 0.28
N ILE A 11 7.60 -8.23 1.08
CA ILE A 11 7.50 -7.96 2.53
C ILE A 11 6.89 -6.57 2.80
N ILE A 12 7.19 -5.56 1.97
CA ILE A 12 6.65 -4.20 2.15
C ILE A 12 5.19 -4.10 1.71
N THR A 13 4.78 -4.80 0.65
CA THR A 13 3.46 -4.60 0.02
C THR A 13 2.43 -5.67 0.36
N THR A 14 2.79 -6.96 0.32
CA THR A 14 1.81 -8.06 0.32
C THR A 14 1.88 -8.91 1.58
N PHE A 15 3.10 -9.20 2.04
CA PHE A 15 3.41 -10.18 3.07
C PHE A 15 4.11 -9.55 4.28
N GLY A 16 3.77 -8.31 4.60
CA GLY A 16 4.32 -7.58 5.75
C GLY A 16 3.82 -8.08 7.10
N PRO A 17 4.23 -7.45 8.21
CA PRO A 17 3.73 -7.78 9.54
C PRO A 17 2.19 -7.75 9.60
N GLY A 18 1.58 -8.73 10.27
CA GLY A 18 0.12 -8.86 10.35
C GLY A 18 -0.56 -9.52 9.14
N SER A 19 0.12 -9.70 8.01
CA SER A 19 -0.41 -10.45 6.86
C SER A 19 -0.43 -11.95 7.14
N ILE A 20 -1.37 -12.67 6.51
CA ILE A 20 -1.39 -14.14 6.50
C ILE A 20 -0.61 -14.62 5.27
N ILE A 21 0.34 -15.52 5.49
CA ILE A 21 1.18 -16.11 4.45
C ILE A 21 0.90 -17.61 4.39
N ASP A 22 0.42 -18.07 3.23
CA ASP A 22 0.28 -19.50 2.93
C ASP A 22 1.66 -20.12 2.66
N ALA A 23 2.28 -20.61 3.74
CA ALA A 23 3.52 -21.37 3.66
C ALA A 23 3.28 -22.76 3.05
N ARG A 24 4.36 -23.45 2.67
CA ARG A 24 4.28 -24.73 1.96
C ARG A 24 3.54 -25.83 2.73
N LEU A 25 3.70 -25.86 4.06
CA LEU A 25 3.14 -26.90 4.92
C LEU A 25 2.04 -26.39 5.85
N ASP A 26 1.96 -25.08 6.07
CA ASP A 26 1.07 -24.46 7.05
C ASP A 26 0.78 -22.99 6.68
N SER A 27 0.03 -22.27 7.51
CA SER A 27 -0.28 -20.85 7.42
C SER A 27 0.37 -20.11 8.57
N VAL A 28 0.96 -18.96 8.27
CA VAL A 28 1.68 -18.15 9.26
C VAL A 28 1.30 -16.68 9.16
N VAL A 29 1.58 -15.92 10.21
CA VAL A 29 1.49 -14.46 10.23
C VAL A 29 2.87 -13.86 10.47
N GLY A 30 3.22 -12.83 9.69
CA GLY A 30 4.45 -12.04 9.89
C GLY A 30 4.41 -11.25 11.19
N LEU A 31 5.49 -11.30 11.98
CA LEU A 31 5.58 -10.58 13.25
C LEU A 31 5.95 -9.11 13.05
N ASP A 32 5.53 -8.29 14.02
CA ASP A 32 5.84 -6.86 14.10
C ASP A 32 7.35 -6.58 14.05
N ILE A 33 7.73 -5.38 13.64
CA ILE A 33 9.13 -4.97 13.46
C ILE A 33 9.92 -4.94 14.78
N SER A 34 9.24 -4.88 15.92
CA SER A 34 9.85 -5.06 17.24
C SER A 34 10.49 -6.44 17.43
N TYR A 35 10.06 -7.46 16.66
CA TYR A 35 10.62 -8.82 16.68
C TYR A 35 11.71 -9.04 15.63
N TRP A 36 12.01 -8.05 14.79
CA TRP A 36 13.04 -8.18 13.78
C TRP A 36 14.40 -8.02 14.45
N ALA A 37 15.31 -8.98 14.23
CA ALA A 37 16.61 -8.99 14.86
C ALA A 37 17.39 -7.70 14.56
N LYS A 38 17.83 -7.01 15.61
CA LYS A 38 18.71 -5.83 15.53
C LYS A 38 20.20 -6.21 15.40
N ASP A 39 20.51 -7.51 15.44
CA ASP A 39 21.88 -8.00 15.59
C ASP A 39 22.52 -8.42 14.26
N GLY A 40 23.76 -7.99 14.06
CA GLY A 40 24.65 -8.43 12.98
C GLY A 40 25.44 -7.31 12.31
N VAL A 41 26.55 -7.67 11.67
CA VAL A 41 27.42 -6.76 10.89
C VAL A 41 26.64 -6.04 9.78
N ASP A 42 25.55 -6.65 9.30
CA ASP A 42 24.70 -6.18 8.21
C ASP A 42 23.59 -5.19 8.62
N TYR A 43 23.45 -4.86 9.92
CA TYR A 43 22.41 -3.94 10.38
C TYR A 43 22.59 -2.51 9.84
N LYS A 44 23.83 -2.01 9.83
CA LYS A 44 24.13 -0.65 9.35
C LYS A 44 24.04 -0.53 7.83
N SER A 45 24.46 -1.56 7.08
CA SER A 45 24.42 -1.59 5.61
C SER A 45 23.02 -1.59 5.02
N ARG A 46 22.01 -2.04 5.79
CA ARG A 46 20.60 -2.08 5.38
C ARG A 46 19.83 -0.80 5.69
N ARG A 47 20.47 0.22 6.29
CA ARG A 47 19.81 1.49 6.57
C ARG A 47 19.56 2.25 5.27
N VAL A 48 18.34 2.73 5.13
CA VAL A 48 17.90 3.60 4.06
C VAL A 48 17.63 4.96 4.67
N TYR A 49 18.41 5.95 4.25
CA TYR A 49 18.24 7.35 4.61
C TYR A 49 17.45 8.05 3.51
N PHE A 50 16.40 8.75 3.92
CA PHE A 50 15.65 9.70 3.11
C PHE A 50 14.80 10.56 4.06
N ASN A 51 15.38 11.66 4.55
CA ASN A 51 14.83 12.35 5.73
C ASN A 51 13.46 12.96 5.47
N LYS A 52 13.20 13.37 4.22
CA LYS A 52 11.93 13.97 3.84
C LYS A 52 10.74 13.05 4.14
N LEU A 53 10.85 11.77 3.76
CA LEU A 53 9.82 10.77 4.06
C LEU A 53 9.87 10.32 5.53
N ALA A 54 11.07 10.23 6.12
CA ALA A 54 11.25 9.79 7.50
C ALA A 54 10.61 10.76 8.50
N SER A 55 10.83 12.07 8.34
CA SER A 55 10.21 13.12 9.16
C SER A 55 8.69 13.12 9.08
N TYR A 56 8.12 12.97 7.87
CA TYR A 56 6.67 12.86 7.69
C TYR A 56 6.08 11.64 8.42
N LEU A 57 6.81 10.51 8.43
CA LEU A 57 6.40 9.28 9.11
C LEU A 57 6.76 9.25 10.60
N GLY A 58 7.37 10.30 11.15
CA GLY A 58 7.77 10.35 12.56
C GLY A 58 8.91 9.41 12.95
N VAL A 59 9.73 8.96 11.99
CA VAL A 59 10.87 8.06 12.24
C VAL A 59 12.20 8.69 11.85
N ARG A 60 13.30 8.16 12.39
CA ARG A 60 14.64 8.69 12.14
C ARG A 60 15.21 8.18 10.81
N TYR A 61 15.00 6.90 10.50
CA TYR A 61 15.51 6.26 9.29
C TYR A 61 14.66 5.07 8.89
N PHE A 62 14.98 4.47 7.76
CA PHE A 62 14.35 3.23 7.30
C PHE A 62 15.33 2.07 7.28
N MET A 63 14.81 0.84 7.20
CA MET A 63 15.64 -0.35 7.05
C MET A 63 15.07 -1.29 6.00
N GLU A 64 15.95 -1.78 5.11
CA GLU A 64 15.55 -2.79 4.14
C GLU A 64 15.23 -4.11 4.83
N PRO A 65 14.10 -4.79 4.50
CA PRO A 65 13.82 -6.12 5.04
C PRO A 65 14.95 -7.11 4.73
N ARG A 66 15.24 -7.98 5.69
CA ARG A 66 16.28 -9.01 5.50
C ARG A 66 15.71 -10.12 4.63
N GLN A 67 16.52 -10.65 3.71
CA GLN A 67 16.16 -11.81 2.88
C GLN A 67 16.87 -13.08 3.38
N GLY A 68 16.32 -14.24 3.00
CA GLY A 68 16.90 -15.54 3.31
C GLY A 68 16.19 -16.29 4.44
N LYS A 69 16.78 -17.42 4.83
CA LYS A 69 16.23 -18.27 5.90
C LYS A 69 16.24 -17.51 7.24
N GLU A 70 15.14 -17.62 7.98
CA GLU A 70 14.95 -17.01 9.31
C GLU A 70 14.99 -15.46 9.34
N ALA A 71 15.01 -14.82 8.17
CA ALA A 71 15.16 -13.38 8.03
C ALA A 71 13.86 -12.60 8.35
N PHE A 72 12.70 -13.22 8.08
CA PHE A 72 11.38 -12.66 8.33
C PHE A 72 10.68 -13.47 9.43
N PRO A 73 10.55 -12.92 10.65
CA PRO A 73 9.99 -13.64 11.79
C PRO A 73 8.48 -13.85 11.60
N VAL A 74 8.01 -15.08 11.86
CA VAL A 74 6.61 -15.47 11.68
C VAL A 74 6.13 -16.32 12.85
N ARG A 75 4.81 -16.48 12.96
CA ARG A 75 4.18 -17.47 13.85
C ARG A 75 3.06 -18.21 13.13
N ILE A 76 2.72 -19.41 13.58
CA ILE A 76 1.58 -20.17 13.05
C ILE A 76 0.28 -19.41 13.35
N PHE A 77 -0.56 -19.27 12.32
CA PHE A 77 -1.93 -18.76 12.41
C PHE A 77 -2.70 -19.08 11.12
N PRO A 78 -3.97 -19.55 11.19
CA PRO A 78 -4.75 -19.84 12.41
C PRO A 78 -4.19 -21.00 13.23
N ASP A 79 -4.54 -21.07 14.52
CA ASP A 79 -4.14 -22.18 15.40
C ASP A 79 -5.02 -23.42 15.18
N TRP A 80 -6.28 -23.22 14.75
CA TRP A 80 -7.16 -24.32 14.37
C TRP A 80 -6.70 -25.04 13.09
N HIS A 81 -6.72 -26.36 13.14
CA HIS A 81 -6.33 -27.26 12.06
C HIS A 81 -7.37 -28.34 11.82
N VAL A 82 -7.50 -28.76 10.55
CA VAL A 82 -8.40 -29.81 10.09
C VAL A 82 -7.59 -31.03 9.64
N CYS A 83 -7.93 -32.20 10.15
CA CYS A 83 -7.34 -33.46 9.70
C CYS A 83 -7.67 -33.74 8.22
N SER A 84 -6.65 -34.10 7.43
CA SER A 84 -6.80 -34.49 6.01
C SER A 84 -7.55 -35.81 5.79
N ASN A 85 -7.67 -36.64 6.83
CA ASN A 85 -8.34 -37.94 6.71
C ASN A 85 -9.85 -37.76 6.80
N ALA A 86 -10.55 -38.01 5.69
CA ALA A 86 -12.00 -37.89 5.56
C ALA A 86 -12.82 -38.78 6.54
N LYS A 87 -12.21 -39.81 7.15
CA LYS A 87 -12.84 -40.61 8.21
C LYS A 87 -12.68 -40.00 9.59
N CYS A 88 -11.60 -39.23 9.78
CA CYS A 88 -11.26 -38.58 11.05
C CYS A 88 -11.88 -37.18 11.12
N ASN A 89 -11.57 -36.29 10.18
CA ASN A 89 -12.07 -34.90 10.13
C ASN A 89 -11.94 -34.12 11.45
N LEU A 90 -10.98 -34.49 12.30
CA LEU A 90 -10.75 -33.77 13.56
C LEU A 90 -10.46 -32.30 13.28
N LEU A 91 -11.15 -31.43 14.01
CA LEU A 91 -10.84 -30.02 14.11
C LEU A 91 -10.24 -29.79 15.51
N PHE A 92 -9.01 -29.31 15.57
CA PHE A 92 -8.24 -29.17 16.81
C PHE A 92 -7.33 -27.94 16.74
N LYS A 93 -6.94 -27.41 17.91
CA LYS A 93 -5.91 -26.36 17.98
C LYS A 93 -4.54 -26.99 18.06
N LEU A 94 -3.61 -26.52 17.24
CA LEU A 94 -2.27 -27.10 17.20
C LEU A 94 -1.50 -26.82 18.50
N SER A 95 -1.65 -25.63 19.07
CA SER A 95 -0.97 -25.21 20.30
C SER A 95 -1.35 -26.01 21.55
N GLU A 96 -2.53 -26.64 21.56
CA GLU A 96 -3.04 -27.44 22.69
C GLU A 96 -2.63 -28.93 22.60
N GLU A 97 -1.97 -29.34 21.50
CA GLU A 97 -1.70 -30.74 21.18
C GLU A 97 -0.20 -31.05 21.15
N SER A 98 0.17 -32.30 21.47
CA SER A 98 1.59 -32.73 21.44
C SER A 98 2.22 -32.62 20.05
N THR A 99 1.41 -32.71 18.99
CA THR A 99 1.83 -32.52 17.59
C THR A 99 2.21 -31.07 17.25
N GLY A 100 1.83 -30.11 18.10
CA GLY A 100 2.26 -28.70 17.99
C GLY A 100 3.62 -28.42 18.65
N ASN A 101 4.20 -29.37 19.37
CA ASN A 101 5.56 -29.22 19.91
C ASN A 101 6.56 -29.05 18.76
N ARG A 102 7.46 -28.08 18.90
CA ARG A 102 8.43 -27.69 17.88
C ARG A 102 9.23 -28.87 17.31
N GLU A 103 9.73 -29.76 18.17
CA GLU A 103 10.51 -30.93 17.74
C GLU A 103 9.73 -31.88 16.80
N ILE A 104 8.42 -32.03 17.03
CA ILE A 104 7.55 -32.88 16.22
C ILE A 104 7.14 -32.13 14.95
N TYR A 105 6.74 -30.86 15.10
CA TYR A 105 6.30 -30.00 14.03
C TYR A 105 7.39 -29.76 12.98
N ASP A 106 8.62 -29.48 13.39
CA ASP A 106 9.74 -29.20 12.47
C ASP A 106 10.07 -30.40 11.56
N VAL A 107 9.77 -31.62 12.02
CA VAL A 107 10.01 -32.86 11.26
C VAL A 107 8.81 -33.27 10.41
N LYS A 108 7.58 -33.20 10.96
CA LYS A 108 6.38 -33.78 10.35
C LYS A 108 5.41 -32.75 9.77
N GLY A 109 5.58 -31.47 10.11
CA GLY A 109 4.58 -30.42 9.90
C GLY A 109 3.32 -30.62 10.73
N PRO A 110 2.24 -29.89 10.43
CA PRO A 110 0.97 -30.02 11.14
C PRO A 110 0.38 -31.41 10.95
N THR A 111 0.19 -32.14 12.05
CA THR A 111 -0.31 -33.51 12.06
C THR A 111 -1.47 -33.67 13.04
N CYS A 112 -2.41 -34.55 12.69
CA CYS A 112 -3.58 -34.83 13.51
C CYS A 112 -3.20 -35.70 14.72
N PRO A 113 -3.54 -35.28 15.96
CA PRO A 113 -3.16 -36.01 17.18
C PRO A 113 -3.83 -37.38 17.30
N GLU A 114 -4.96 -37.63 16.62
CA GLU A 114 -5.67 -38.90 16.72
C GLU A 114 -5.22 -39.98 15.73
N CYS A 115 -4.87 -39.59 14.50
CA CYS A 115 -4.60 -40.55 13.43
C CYS A 115 -3.25 -40.35 12.73
N ASN A 116 -2.45 -39.39 13.18
CA ASN A 116 -1.12 -39.07 12.65
C ASN A 116 -1.07 -38.74 11.15
N LYS A 117 -2.22 -38.47 10.53
CA LYS A 117 -2.29 -37.97 9.15
C LYS A 117 -2.04 -36.46 9.14
N LYS A 118 -1.65 -35.94 7.97
CA LYS A 118 -1.45 -34.49 7.76
C LYS A 118 -2.69 -33.71 8.19
N ALA A 119 -2.48 -32.53 8.75
CA ALA A 119 -3.53 -31.56 8.99
C ALA A 119 -3.26 -30.31 8.16
N TYR A 120 -4.28 -29.50 7.97
CA TYR A 120 -4.19 -28.23 7.27
C TYR A 120 -4.79 -27.12 8.12
N PRO A 121 -4.25 -25.90 8.07
CA PRO A 121 -4.79 -24.77 8.82
C PRO A 121 -6.23 -24.50 8.42
N SER A 122 -7.03 -24.09 9.40
CA SER A 122 -8.39 -23.63 9.20
C SER A 122 -8.43 -22.55 8.14
N ARG A 123 -9.47 -22.58 7.30
CA ARG A 123 -9.73 -21.54 6.31
C ARG A 123 -10.58 -20.40 6.84
N PHE A 124 -11.18 -20.56 8.02
CA PHE A 124 -12.08 -19.58 8.65
C PHE A 124 -11.32 -18.82 9.74
N ILE A 125 -11.52 -17.51 9.76
CA ILE A 125 -10.99 -16.57 10.77
C ILE A 125 -12.06 -15.54 11.11
N VAL A 126 -11.79 -14.74 12.14
CA VAL A 126 -12.54 -13.52 12.44
C VAL A 126 -11.58 -12.34 12.52
N MET A 127 -12.05 -11.15 12.14
CA MET A 127 -11.30 -9.90 12.21
C MET A 127 -12.23 -8.73 12.53
N CYS A 128 -11.69 -7.55 12.82
CA CYS A 128 -12.49 -6.33 12.93
C CYS A 128 -11.84 -5.18 12.14
N GLU A 129 -12.58 -4.07 11.95
CA GLU A 129 -12.05 -2.89 11.26
C GLU A 129 -10.94 -2.18 12.04
N ASN A 130 -10.81 -2.40 13.37
CA ASN A 130 -9.67 -1.90 14.17
C ASN A 130 -8.39 -2.75 13.99
N GLY A 131 -8.38 -3.70 13.06
CA GLY A 131 -7.20 -4.43 12.63
C GLY A 131 -6.80 -5.65 13.48
N HIS A 132 -7.61 -5.99 14.49
CA HIS A 132 -7.49 -7.24 15.23
C HIS A 132 -7.88 -8.43 14.35
N ILE A 133 -7.28 -9.59 14.66
CA ILE A 133 -7.55 -10.84 13.95
C ILE A 133 -7.47 -11.99 14.94
N ASP A 134 -8.38 -12.95 14.82
CA ASP A 134 -8.42 -14.12 15.67
C ASP A 134 -8.89 -15.38 14.94
N ASP A 135 -8.66 -16.49 15.60
CA ASP A 135 -9.18 -17.80 15.24
C ASP A 135 -10.71 -17.79 15.17
N PHE A 136 -11.29 -18.49 14.20
CA PHE A 136 -12.74 -18.65 14.14
C PHE A 136 -13.25 -19.38 15.40
N PRO A 137 -14.31 -18.89 16.07
CA PRO A 137 -14.80 -19.44 17.34
C PRO A 137 -15.64 -20.70 17.09
N TYR A 138 -14.99 -21.78 16.65
CA TYR A 138 -15.66 -22.99 16.19
C TYR A 138 -16.56 -23.64 17.24
N ARG A 139 -16.13 -23.62 18.50
CA ARG A 139 -16.85 -24.25 19.61
C ARG A 139 -18.12 -23.47 19.91
N GLU A 140 -18.01 -22.16 20.06
CA GLU A 140 -19.12 -21.25 20.33
C GLU A 140 -20.08 -21.22 19.15
N PHE A 141 -19.56 -21.15 17.92
CA PHE A 141 -20.36 -21.17 16.70
C PHE A 141 -21.19 -22.45 16.59
N LEU A 142 -20.59 -23.62 16.84
CA LEU A 142 -21.28 -24.91 16.81
C LEU A 142 -22.40 -25.00 17.84
N HIS A 143 -22.19 -24.47 19.05
CA HIS A 143 -23.16 -24.55 20.15
C HIS A 143 -24.14 -23.37 20.21
N GLY A 144 -23.96 -22.34 19.37
CA GLY A 144 -24.83 -21.17 19.33
C GLY A 144 -24.54 -20.14 20.43
N GLY A 145 -23.32 -20.12 20.97
CA GLY A 145 -22.90 -19.20 22.03
C GLY A 145 -21.91 -19.84 23.00
N SER A 146 -21.66 -19.18 24.13
CA SER A 146 -20.79 -19.68 25.21
C SER A 146 -21.24 -21.08 25.67
N THR A 147 -20.28 -21.99 25.81
CA THR A 147 -20.54 -23.40 26.14
C THR A 147 -19.45 -23.98 27.03
N HIS A 148 -19.82 -24.91 27.91
CA HIS A 148 -18.88 -25.71 28.70
C HIS A 148 -18.57 -27.07 28.07
N CYS A 149 -19.17 -27.40 26.91
CA CYS A 149 -18.87 -28.66 26.23
C CYS A 149 -17.42 -28.65 25.75
N THR A 150 -16.62 -29.63 26.21
CA THR A 150 -15.23 -29.84 25.82
C THR A 150 -15.07 -30.93 24.75
N GLY A 151 -16.19 -31.45 24.24
CA GLY A 151 -16.23 -32.46 23.19
C GLY A 151 -15.38 -32.10 21.97
N LYS A 152 -14.82 -33.13 21.33
CA LYS A 152 -14.05 -32.98 20.09
C LYS A 152 -14.96 -32.52 18.96
N ILE A 153 -14.45 -31.63 18.13
CA ILE A 153 -15.19 -31.07 17.01
C ILE A 153 -14.70 -31.74 15.72
N ARG A 154 -15.64 -32.08 14.83
CA ARG A 154 -15.34 -32.61 13.50
C ARG A 154 -15.88 -31.68 12.43
N LEU A 155 -15.11 -31.47 11.36
CA LEU A 155 -15.53 -30.71 10.19
C LEU A 155 -15.61 -31.63 8.97
N LYS A 156 -16.82 -32.11 8.67
CA LYS A 156 -17.06 -33.03 7.55
C LYS A 156 -17.44 -32.25 6.30
N SER A 157 -16.89 -32.64 5.16
CA SER A 157 -17.33 -32.13 3.86
C SER A 157 -18.38 -33.06 3.24
N GLY A 158 -19.51 -32.51 2.83
CA GLY A 158 -20.54 -33.22 2.10
C GLY A 158 -20.04 -33.71 0.74
N LYS A 159 -20.58 -34.82 0.25
CA LYS A 159 -20.21 -35.35 -1.06
C LYS A 159 -20.69 -34.38 -2.15
N PHE A 160 -19.82 -34.05 -3.11
CA PHE A 160 -20.12 -33.43 -4.41
C PHE A 160 -20.17 -31.89 -4.58
N THR A 161 -19.87 -31.05 -3.57
CA THR A 161 -19.71 -29.59 -3.82
C THR A 161 -18.61 -28.94 -2.98
N SER A 162 -17.86 -27.99 -3.58
CA SER A 162 -16.90 -27.11 -2.90
C SER A 162 -17.55 -25.93 -2.14
N SER A 163 -18.88 -25.87 -2.09
CA SER A 163 -19.61 -24.79 -1.44
C SER A 163 -19.48 -24.82 0.09
N LEU A 164 -19.52 -23.66 0.75
CA LEU A 164 -19.51 -23.59 2.22
C LEU A 164 -20.70 -24.34 2.85
N ASN A 165 -21.82 -24.47 2.12
CA ASN A 165 -23.02 -25.18 2.54
C ASN A 165 -22.84 -26.70 2.69
N SER A 166 -21.81 -27.29 2.07
CA SER A 166 -21.52 -28.72 2.22
C SER A 166 -20.74 -29.05 3.49
N LEU A 167 -20.18 -28.04 4.16
CA LEU A 167 -19.39 -28.25 5.37
C LEU A 167 -20.30 -28.34 6.60
N ILE A 168 -20.12 -29.42 7.37
CA ILE A 168 -20.90 -29.73 8.58
C ILE A 168 -19.94 -29.87 9.76
N LEU A 169 -20.13 -29.03 10.77
CA LEU A 169 -19.54 -29.19 12.09
C LEU A 169 -20.36 -30.15 12.93
N SER A 170 -19.70 -31.03 13.68
CA SER A 170 -20.34 -31.89 14.68
C SER A 170 -19.52 -31.97 15.95
N CYS A 171 -20.20 -32.07 17.09
CA CYS A 171 -19.60 -32.43 18.37
C CYS A 171 -19.68 -33.95 18.57
N ASP A 172 -18.56 -34.57 18.93
CA ASP A 172 -18.49 -36.01 19.20
C ASP A 172 -18.77 -36.37 20.67
N ASP A 173 -19.15 -35.40 21.51
CA ASP A 173 -19.59 -35.66 22.88
C ASP A 173 -20.97 -36.32 22.88
N GLU A 174 -21.07 -37.48 23.51
CA GLU A 174 -22.29 -38.29 23.61
C GLU A 174 -23.45 -37.52 24.25
N ALA A 175 -23.17 -36.62 25.20
CA ALA A 175 -24.19 -35.81 25.86
C ALA A 175 -24.64 -34.60 25.03
N CYS A 176 -23.91 -34.22 23.98
CA CYS A 176 -24.17 -33.02 23.17
C CYS A 176 -24.65 -33.35 21.76
N LYS A 177 -23.84 -34.07 20.96
CA LYS A 177 -24.10 -34.46 19.56
C LYS A 177 -24.63 -33.36 18.63
N VAL A 178 -24.42 -32.08 18.97
CA VAL A 178 -24.90 -30.96 18.17
C VAL A 178 -24.21 -30.96 16.80
N THR A 179 -24.95 -30.55 15.76
CA THR A 179 -24.41 -30.39 14.41
C THR A 179 -24.85 -29.06 13.83
N LYS A 180 -23.98 -28.43 13.03
CA LYS A 180 -24.26 -27.13 12.40
C LYS A 180 -23.59 -27.04 11.04
N LYS A 181 -24.29 -26.45 10.06
CA LYS A 181 -23.74 -26.18 8.72
C LYS A 181 -22.93 -24.89 8.73
N MET A 182 -21.87 -24.83 7.92
CA MET A 182 -21.04 -23.62 7.76
C MET A 182 -21.61 -22.60 6.77
N GLY A 183 -22.79 -22.84 6.19
CA GLY A 183 -23.41 -21.94 5.21
C GLY A 183 -23.53 -20.49 5.66
N ASN A 184 -23.84 -20.30 6.95
CA ASN A 184 -24.01 -18.98 7.57
C ASN A 184 -22.75 -18.48 8.28
N ALA A 185 -21.63 -19.21 8.19
CA ALA A 185 -20.39 -18.88 8.90
C ALA A 185 -19.69 -17.61 8.38
N MET A 186 -20.15 -17.06 7.25
CA MET A 186 -19.65 -15.81 6.65
C MET A 186 -20.64 -14.64 6.79
N LEU A 187 -21.81 -14.87 7.38
CA LEU A 187 -22.83 -13.82 7.54
C LEU A 187 -22.54 -13.00 8.79
N LYS A 188 -22.48 -11.67 8.65
CA LYS A 188 -22.20 -10.74 9.74
C LYS A 188 -23.24 -10.85 10.86
N GLU A 189 -24.50 -11.09 10.50
CA GLU A 189 -25.62 -11.25 11.43
C GLU A 189 -25.43 -12.45 12.36
N THR A 190 -24.71 -13.49 11.93
CA THR A 190 -24.40 -14.65 12.78
C THR A 190 -23.41 -14.31 13.89
N PHE A 191 -22.65 -13.21 13.72
CA PHE A 191 -21.61 -12.77 14.63
C PHE A 191 -21.99 -11.54 15.45
N SER A 192 -23.24 -11.06 15.37
CA SER A 192 -23.69 -9.84 16.07
C SER A 192 -23.62 -9.96 17.60
N SER A 193 -23.58 -11.17 18.15
CA SER A 193 -23.42 -11.42 19.59
C SER A 193 -21.98 -11.70 20.02
N TYR A 194 -21.02 -11.65 19.08
CA TYR A 194 -19.61 -11.88 19.35
C TYR A 194 -18.90 -10.55 19.47
N SER A 195 -18.01 -10.45 20.44
CA SER A 195 -17.17 -9.27 20.64
C SER A 195 -15.77 -9.55 20.12
N CYS A 196 -15.11 -8.50 19.60
CA CYS A 196 -13.71 -8.57 19.24
C CYS A 196 -12.87 -8.94 20.47
N SER A 197 -11.91 -9.86 20.31
CA SER A 197 -11.00 -10.21 21.39
C SER A 197 -9.94 -9.14 21.64
N GLY A 198 -9.73 -8.19 20.70
CA GLY A 198 -8.64 -7.24 20.77
C GLY A 198 -7.26 -7.85 20.52
N ARG A 199 -7.21 -9.05 19.93
CA ARG A 199 -5.97 -9.80 19.73
C ARG A 199 -5.18 -9.30 18.51
N HIS A 200 -3.91 -8.95 18.73
CA HIS A 200 -2.93 -8.74 17.66
C HIS A 200 -2.02 -9.96 17.53
N VAL A 201 -2.37 -10.90 16.63
CA VAL A 201 -1.59 -12.13 16.42
C VAL A 201 -0.11 -11.85 16.13
N HIS A 202 0.19 -10.84 15.31
CA HIS A 202 1.55 -10.40 14.96
C HIS A 202 2.36 -9.80 16.13
N ARG A 203 1.74 -9.58 17.29
CA ARG A 203 2.36 -9.10 18.54
C ARG A 203 2.08 -10.08 19.68
N PRO A 204 2.72 -11.26 19.69
CA PRO A 204 2.44 -12.32 20.67
C PRO A 204 2.50 -11.90 22.13
N ASN A 205 3.36 -10.93 22.47
CA ASN A 205 3.56 -10.47 23.84
C ASN A 205 2.72 -9.24 24.22
N SER A 206 1.92 -8.70 23.30
CA SER A 206 1.05 -7.55 23.59
C SER A 206 -0.24 -8.00 24.30
N PRO A 207 -0.75 -7.20 25.25
CA PRO A 207 -2.04 -7.45 25.85
C PRO A 207 -3.17 -7.35 24.83
N PHE A 208 -4.31 -7.95 25.15
CA PHE A 208 -5.51 -7.86 24.33
C PHE A 208 -6.13 -6.47 24.54
N GLU A 209 -6.43 -5.78 23.45
CA GLU A 209 -6.98 -4.42 23.51
C GLU A 209 -8.49 -4.44 23.79
N THR A 210 -9.01 -3.36 24.37
CA THR A 210 -10.46 -3.17 24.44
C THR A 210 -10.97 -2.73 23.07
N CYS A 211 -11.96 -3.43 22.53
CA CYS A 211 -12.42 -3.20 21.17
C CYS A 211 -13.92 -3.46 21.04
N ASP A 212 -14.66 -2.40 20.67
CA ASP A 212 -16.11 -2.42 20.48
C ASP A 212 -16.50 -2.58 19.00
N ALA A 213 -15.53 -2.81 18.11
CA ALA A 213 -15.79 -2.99 16.69
C ALA A 213 -16.47 -4.34 16.40
N ASP A 214 -17.34 -4.33 15.39
CA ASP A 214 -18.03 -5.54 14.93
C ASP A 214 -17.06 -6.63 14.49
N VAL A 215 -17.39 -7.88 14.85
CA VAL A 215 -16.67 -9.06 14.37
C VAL A 215 -17.09 -9.39 12.95
N ILE A 216 -16.11 -9.45 12.05
CA ILE A 216 -16.27 -9.77 10.64
C ILE A 216 -15.72 -11.18 10.40
N PRO A 217 -16.56 -12.19 10.12
CA PRO A 217 -16.07 -13.49 9.70
C PRO A 217 -15.45 -13.38 8.31
N SER A 218 -14.31 -14.04 8.10
CA SER A 218 -13.64 -14.04 6.81
C SER A 218 -12.95 -15.36 6.52
N LEU A 219 -12.58 -15.54 5.25
CA LEU A 219 -11.67 -16.60 4.86
C LEU A 219 -10.24 -16.06 4.96
N ARG A 220 -9.30 -16.87 5.46
CA ARG A 220 -7.89 -16.45 5.62
C ARG A 220 -7.21 -15.97 4.33
N GLY A 221 -7.74 -16.34 3.16
CA GLY A 221 -7.23 -15.93 1.85
C GLY A 221 -8.04 -14.82 1.18
N ALA A 222 -8.97 -14.18 1.89
CA ALA A 222 -9.73 -13.07 1.35
C ALA A 222 -8.86 -11.80 1.29
N THR A 223 -9.04 -11.00 0.25
CA THR A 223 -8.23 -9.78 -0.01
C THR A 223 -8.42 -8.70 1.03
N ASN A 224 -9.59 -8.65 1.68
CA ASN A 224 -9.91 -7.68 2.73
C ASN A 224 -9.29 -8.02 4.10
N VAL A 225 -8.56 -9.12 4.21
CA VAL A 225 -7.89 -9.51 5.46
C VAL A 225 -6.68 -8.63 5.73
N TYR A 226 -6.01 -8.10 4.70
CA TYR A 226 -4.80 -7.31 4.88
C TYR A 226 -4.65 -6.28 3.77
N PHE A 227 -4.56 -5.01 4.15
CA PHE A 227 -4.15 -3.92 3.27
C PHE A 227 -2.90 -3.27 3.86
N SER A 228 -1.77 -3.33 3.15
CA SER A 228 -0.56 -2.61 3.56
C SER A 228 -0.78 -1.10 3.48
N ILE A 229 -0.32 -0.38 4.49
CA ILE A 229 -0.28 1.09 4.47
C ILE A 229 1.14 1.50 4.18
N VAL A 230 1.38 1.82 2.92
CA VAL A 230 2.66 2.28 2.43
C VAL A 230 2.63 3.78 2.17
N ARG A 231 3.77 4.43 2.39
CA ARG A 231 4.03 5.79 1.94
C ARG A 231 5.30 5.78 1.13
N SER A 232 5.25 6.39 -0.05
CA SER A 232 6.39 6.49 -0.92
C SER A 232 6.68 7.93 -1.32
N ALA A 233 7.94 8.16 -1.66
CA ALA A 233 8.41 9.43 -2.16
C ALA A 233 9.55 9.18 -3.15
N LEU A 234 9.60 10.02 -4.18
CA LEU A 234 10.61 9.92 -5.23
C LEU A 234 11.89 10.63 -4.78
N GLU A 235 13.01 9.94 -4.88
CA GLU A 235 14.34 10.47 -4.60
C GLU A 235 14.83 11.27 -5.81
N ILE A 236 14.31 12.50 -5.92
CA ILE A 236 14.56 13.48 -7.01
C ILE A 236 15.52 14.57 -6.48
N PRO A 237 16.26 15.34 -7.31
CA PRO A 237 17.14 16.40 -6.80
C PRO A 237 16.44 17.50 -5.99
N PRO A 238 17.15 18.16 -5.05
CA PRO A 238 18.52 17.86 -4.59
C PRO A 238 18.72 16.56 -3.82
N TRP A 239 17.66 15.89 -3.35
CA TRP A 239 17.78 14.70 -2.49
C TRP A 239 18.46 13.51 -3.18
N SER A 240 18.37 13.43 -4.51
CA SER A 240 19.11 12.44 -5.30
C SER A 240 20.62 12.72 -5.44
N ASP A 241 21.11 13.90 -5.02
CA ASP A 241 22.52 14.27 -5.08
C ASP A 241 23.31 13.50 -4.02
N LYS A 242 24.48 13.00 -4.41
CA LYS A 242 25.38 12.23 -3.54
C LYS A 242 25.80 13.00 -2.29
N LEU A 243 25.96 14.33 -2.38
CA LEU A 243 26.28 15.15 -1.21
C LEU A 243 25.15 15.16 -0.19
N TYR A 244 23.89 15.26 -0.64
CA TYR A 244 22.73 15.18 0.24
C TYR A 244 22.62 13.81 0.89
N GLN A 245 22.81 12.73 0.12
CA GLN A 245 22.80 11.36 0.65
C GLN A 245 23.86 11.13 1.76
N ILE A 246 25.08 11.67 1.57
CA ILE A 246 26.14 11.59 2.59
C ILE A 246 25.73 12.34 3.87
N VAL A 247 25.16 13.55 3.74
CA VAL A 247 24.72 14.34 4.88
C VAL A 247 23.53 13.69 5.60
N GLU A 248 22.59 13.10 4.86
CA GLU A 248 21.47 12.32 5.41
C GLU A 248 21.95 11.13 6.26
N GLU A 249 22.97 10.39 5.80
CA GLU A 249 23.58 9.33 6.60
C GLU A 249 24.20 9.86 7.89
N LYS A 250 24.92 10.99 7.82
CA LYS A 250 25.56 11.61 8.98
C LYS A 250 24.58 12.23 9.96
N LYS A 251 23.37 12.60 9.53
CA LYS A 251 22.33 13.14 10.42
C LYS A 251 22.02 12.20 11.58
N ILE A 252 21.87 10.90 11.30
CA ILE A 252 21.57 9.90 12.35
C ILE A 252 22.72 9.78 13.34
N PHE A 253 23.96 9.86 12.87
CA PHE A 253 25.11 9.90 13.77
C PHE A 253 25.07 11.13 14.69
N ILE A 254 24.72 12.30 14.15
CA ILE A 254 24.62 13.55 14.93
C ILE A 254 23.49 13.44 15.96
N GLU A 255 22.33 12.92 15.59
CA GLU A 255 21.22 12.66 16.50
C GLU A 255 21.60 11.70 17.62
N ASP A 256 22.19 10.54 17.28
CA ASP A 256 22.64 9.56 18.27
C ASP A 256 23.71 10.16 19.22
N TYR A 257 24.60 11.02 18.70
CA TYR A 257 25.59 11.74 19.50
C TYR A 257 24.93 12.72 20.48
N VAL A 258 23.98 13.52 20.01
CA VAL A 258 23.23 14.49 20.81
C VAL A 258 22.41 13.79 21.90
N ASP A 259 21.70 12.71 21.56
CA ASP A 259 20.91 11.92 22.51
C ASP A 259 21.78 11.25 23.57
N SER A 260 22.95 10.75 23.20
CA SER A 260 23.92 10.18 24.13
C SER A 260 24.42 11.23 25.13
N LYS A 261 24.78 12.42 24.64
CA LYS A 261 25.23 13.53 25.50
C LYS A 261 24.13 14.10 26.38
N ARG A 262 22.88 14.12 25.89
CA ARG A 262 21.72 14.49 26.71
C ARG A 262 21.56 13.52 27.89
N LYS A 263 21.57 12.22 27.64
CA LYS A 263 21.46 11.20 28.69
C LYS A 263 22.62 11.26 29.70
N GLU A 264 23.83 11.53 29.23
CA GLU A 264 25.00 11.73 30.10
C GLU A 264 24.79 12.94 31.03
N ALA A 265 24.35 14.08 30.50
CA ALA A 265 24.06 15.27 31.29
C ALA A 265 22.90 15.04 32.29
N GLU A 266 21.85 14.33 31.89
CA GLU A 266 20.74 13.94 32.78
C GLU A 266 21.21 13.08 33.97
N ILE A 267 22.11 12.12 33.73
CA ILE A 267 22.67 11.26 34.78
C ILE A 267 23.59 12.05 35.73
N LEU A 268 24.32 13.03 35.19
CA LEU A 268 25.26 13.85 35.96
C LEU A 268 24.61 15.08 36.60
N GLU A 269 23.31 15.31 36.36
CA GLU A 269 22.56 16.50 36.79
C GLU A 269 23.20 17.82 36.31
N GLU A 270 23.77 17.81 35.09
CA GLU A 270 24.41 18.96 34.46
C GLU A 270 23.50 19.68 33.46
N GLU A 271 23.78 20.96 33.21
CA GLU A 271 23.07 21.73 32.18
C GLU A 271 23.47 21.23 30.77
N PHE A 272 22.47 20.89 29.96
CA PHE A 272 22.67 20.39 28.61
C PHE A 272 22.55 21.51 27.56
N ASP A 273 23.69 21.90 27.00
CA ASP A 273 23.76 22.85 25.88
C ASP A 273 23.54 22.12 24.54
N TYR A 274 22.31 22.19 24.02
CA TYR A 274 21.92 21.55 22.77
C TYR A 274 22.65 22.13 21.55
N GLU A 275 22.73 23.44 21.43
CA GLU A 275 23.32 24.10 20.25
C GLU A 275 24.81 23.78 20.13
N ARG A 276 25.54 23.87 21.24
CA ARG A 276 26.97 23.52 21.28
C ARG A 276 27.20 22.06 20.99
N THR A 277 26.39 21.17 21.56
CA THR A 277 26.50 19.71 21.33
C THR A 277 26.18 19.35 19.88
N MET A 278 25.15 19.96 19.29
CA MET A 278 24.78 19.81 17.89
C MET A 278 25.93 20.26 16.98
N LEU A 279 26.47 21.46 17.19
CA LEU A 279 27.58 21.97 16.40
C LEU A 279 28.83 21.08 16.51
N LEU A 280 29.11 20.55 17.70
CA LEU A 280 30.21 19.61 17.91
C LEU A 280 29.97 18.29 17.17
N GLY A 281 28.75 17.74 17.25
CA GLY A 281 28.34 16.56 16.49
C GLY A 281 28.51 16.75 14.98
N MET A 282 28.08 17.90 14.45
CA MET A 282 28.28 18.27 13.04
C MET A 282 29.75 18.33 12.67
N ARG A 283 30.62 18.93 13.51
CA ARG A 283 32.06 18.97 13.26
C ARG A 283 32.71 17.59 13.29
N ILE A 284 32.28 16.71 14.18
CA ILE A 284 32.76 15.32 14.23
C ILE A 284 32.36 14.58 12.96
N ALA A 285 31.08 14.68 12.57
CA ALA A 285 30.56 14.03 11.37
C ALA A 285 31.24 14.53 10.09
N HIS A 286 31.43 15.85 9.98
CA HIS A 286 32.12 16.49 8.86
C HIS A 286 33.60 16.07 8.77
N LYS A 287 34.29 15.92 9.91
CA LYS A 287 35.67 15.43 9.94
C LYS A 287 35.82 14.03 9.33
N GLU A 288 34.80 13.16 9.42
CA GLU A 288 34.81 11.86 8.75
C GLU A 288 34.61 11.95 7.23
N ILE A 289 33.98 13.02 6.73
CA ILE A 289 33.78 13.27 5.30
C ILE A 289 35.04 13.84 4.66
N GLY A 290 35.68 14.81 5.32
CA GLY A 290 36.85 15.52 4.81
C GLY A 290 36.50 16.81 4.06
N ASP A 291 37.30 17.86 4.27
CA ASP A 291 37.14 19.17 3.63
C ASP A 291 37.34 19.15 2.12
N ASP A 292 38.06 18.15 1.60
CA ASP A 292 38.30 17.93 0.18
C ASP A 292 37.03 17.49 -0.57
N VAL A 293 36.08 16.87 0.14
CA VAL A 293 34.79 16.44 -0.41
C VAL A 293 33.73 17.53 -0.24
N LEU A 294 33.65 18.13 0.95
CA LEU A 294 32.62 19.11 1.28
C LEU A 294 33.13 20.06 2.38
N THR A 295 33.09 21.38 2.15
CA THR A 295 33.46 22.34 3.18
C THR A 295 32.46 22.32 4.34
N PHE A 296 32.91 22.65 5.56
CA PHE A 296 32.02 22.67 6.72
C PHE A 296 30.80 23.59 6.54
N ASP A 297 30.97 24.76 5.92
CA ASP A 297 29.88 25.70 5.67
C ASP A 297 28.83 25.10 4.73
N LYS A 298 29.27 24.39 3.68
CA LYS A 298 28.36 23.71 2.75
C LYS A 298 27.70 22.49 3.38
N PHE A 299 28.42 21.74 4.21
CA PHE A 299 27.86 20.66 5.02
C PHE A 299 26.75 21.18 5.93
N LYS A 300 26.98 22.30 6.61
CA LYS A 300 25.99 22.94 7.48
C LYS A 300 24.74 23.37 6.71
N GLU A 301 24.91 24.02 5.55
CA GLU A 301 23.79 24.42 4.69
C GLU A 301 22.94 23.21 4.24
N ILE A 302 23.59 22.13 3.79
CA ILE A 302 22.89 20.91 3.38
C ILE A 302 22.20 20.25 4.58
N TYR A 303 22.87 20.20 5.74
CA TYR A 303 22.33 19.60 6.95
C TYR A 303 21.06 20.32 7.42
N GLU A 304 21.05 21.65 7.40
CA GLU A 304 19.87 22.46 7.73
C GLU A 304 18.69 22.11 6.81
N LYS A 305 18.92 22.10 5.48
CA LYS A 305 17.89 21.70 4.48
C LYS A 305 17.40 20.26 4.66
N VAL A 306 18.31 19.33 4.95
CA VAL A 306 17.93 17.93 5.21
C VAL A 306 17.06 17.85 6.45
N THR A 307 17.36 18.65 7.48
CA THR A 307 16.68 18.61 8.79
C THR A 307 15.28 19.24 8.76
N GLU A 308 15.00 20.17 7.83
CA GLU A 308 13.65 20.72 7.63
C GLU A 308 12.60 19.62 7.41
N GLY A 309 12.97 18.53 6.71
CA GLY A 309 12.10 17.38 6.50
C GLY A 309 10.83 17.72 5.69
N ALA A 310 9.74 17.02 5.99
CA ALA A 310 8.39 17.36 5.53
C ALA A 310 7.40 17.08 6.66
N SER A 311 6.41 17.96 6.82
CA SER A 311 5.36 17.81 7.83
C SER A 311 4.07 17.23 7.25
N GLU A 312 3.78 17.59 6.00
CA GLU A 312 2.63 17.08 5.24
C GLU A 312 3.07 16.31 3.98
N TYR A 313 2.22 15.39 3.52
CA TYR A 313 2.47 14.63 2.30
C TYR A 313 2.35 15.48 1.02
N SER A 314 1.53 16.54 1.08
CA SER A 314 1.38 17.56 0.03
C SER A 314 2.73 18.22 -0.31
N GLU A 315 3.53 18.59 0.70
CA GLU A 315 4.87 19.17 0.53
C GLU A 315 5.82 18.25 -0.25
N ILE A 316 5.71 16.93 -0.03
CA ILE A 316 6.47 15.92 -0.78
C ILE A 316 6.05 15.96 -2.25
N LYS A 317 4.73 15.85 -2.53
CA LYS A 317 4.19 15.87 -3.90
C LYS A 317 4.54 17.17 -4.64
N GLU A 318 4.41 18.33 -3.99
CA GLU A 318 4.73 19.62 -4.60
C GLU A 318 6.20 19.74 -4.98
N THR A 319 7.08 19.26 -4.11
CA THR A 319 8.51 19.33 -4.40
C THR A 319 8.90 18.38 -5.52
N GLU A 320 8.35 17.16 -5.54
CA GLU A 320 8.56 16.23 -6.65
C GLU A 320 8.07 16.82 -7.96
N TYR A 321 6.86 17.38 -7.99
CA TYR A 321 6.28 18.04 -9.16
C TYR A 321 7.19 19.15 -9.67
N ASN A 322 7.60 20.06 -8.80
CA ASN A 322 8.49 21.17 -9.15
C ASN A 322 9.86 20.67 -9.66
N SER A 323 10.42 19.62 -9.07
CA SER A 323 11.69 19.07 -9.53
C SER A 323 11.57 18.34 -10.88
N ILE A 324 10.45 17.67 -11.17
CA ILE A 324 10.17 17.08 -12.49
C ILE A 324 10.04 18.19 -13.54
N LEU A 325 9.31 19.25 -13.24
CA LEU A 325 9.16 20.38 -14.15
C LEU A 325 10.49 21.09 -14.43
N ASN A 326 11.37 21.18 -13.43
CA ASN A 326 12.68 21.82 -13.54
C ASN A 326 13.81 20.86 -13.94
N HIS A 327 13.49 19.68 -14.50
CA HIS A 327 14.48 18.65 -14.85
C HIS A 327 15.61 19.16 -15.77
N ALA A 328 15.35 20.13 -16.65
CA ALA A 328 16.35 20.68 -17.58
C ALA A 328 17.49 21.42 -16.87
N SER A 329 17.21 22.01 -15.71
CA SER A 329 18.21 22.71 -14.89
C SER A 329 19.06 21.76 -14.04
N MET A 330 18.80 20.45 -14.12
CA MET A 330 19.43 19.45 -13.26
C MET A 330 20.71 18.88 -13.89
N PRO A 331 21.78 18.64 -13.09
CA PRO A 331 23.00 18.01 -13.59
C PRO A 331 22.72 16.58 -14.10
N LYS A 332 22.89 16.35 -15.40
CA LYS A 332 22.83 15.01 -16.01
C LYS A 332 24.11 14.23 -15.74
N THR A 333 24.28 13.75 -14.50
CA THR A 333 25.42 12.88 -14.14
C THR A 333 25.02 11.41 -14.20
N SER A 334 25.95 10.53 -14.59
CA SER A 334 25.72 9.07 -14.69
C SER A 334 25.34 8.41 -13.35
N HIS A 335 25.63 9.07 -12.23
CA HIS A 335 25.31 8.61 -10.88
C HIS A 335 23.97 9.16 -10.36
N SER A 336 23.26 9.98 -11.14
CA SER A 336 21.98 10.53 -10.72
C SER A 336 20.94 9.41 -10.51
N CYS A 337 20.15 9.57 -9.46
CA CYS A 337 18.99 8.72 -9.16
C CYS A 337 17.74 9.17 -9.94
N PHE A 338 17.84 10.30 -10.65
CA PHE A 338 16.79 10.86 -11.48
C PHE A 338 17.35 11.35 -12.83
N LEU A 339 16.73 10.93 -13.92
CA LEU A 339 17.05 11.38 -15.27
C LEU A 339 15.74 11.57 -16.04
N ALA A 340 15.58 12.74 -16.65
CA ALA A 340 14.40 13.05 -17.43
C ALA A 340 14.74 13.90 -18.65
N SER A 341 13.91 13.74 -19.68
CA SER A 341 13.98 14.46 -20.95
C SER A 341 12.57 14.85 -21.39
N GLU A 342 12.43 16.07 -21.89
CA GLU A 342 11.16 16.59 -22.39
C GLU A 342 11.00 16.34 -23.89
N GLU A 343 9.76 16.13 -24.30
CA GLU A 343 9.36 15.77 -25.64
C GLU A 343 8.50 16.88 -26.26
N ASP A 344 8.77 17.23 -27.52
CA ASP A 344 8.03 18.28 -28.24
C ASP A 344 6.63 17.82 -28.65
N LEU A 345 5.60 18.40 -28.05
CA LEU A 345 4.22 18.06 -28.35
C LEU A 345 3.78 18.65 -29.72
N PRO A 346 3.11 17.88 -30.59
CA PRO A 346 2.46 18.42 -31.78
C PRO A 346 1.30 19.34 -31.43
N ASP A 347 0.99 20.30 -32.31
CA ASP A 347 -0.03 21.33 -32.12
C ASP A 347 -1.39 20.79 -31.63
N TYR A 348 -1.85 19.66 -32.18
CA TYR A 348 -3.14 19.08 -31.81
C TYR A 348 -3.16 18.48 -30.39
N LEU A 349 -2.00 18.13 -29.82
CA LEU A 349 -1.86 17.67 -28.44
C LEU A 349 -1.56 18.81 -27.46
N GLN A 350 -0.91 19.89 -27.89
CA GLN A 350 -0.63 21.07 -27.06
C GLN A 350 -1.91 21.71 -26.49
N LYS A 351 -3.04 21.55 -27.19
CA LYS A 351 -4.36 21.92 -26.67
C LYS A 351 -4.67 21.22 -25.34
N TYR A 352 -4.32 19.94 -25.21
CA TYR A 352 -4.71 19.11 -24.06
C TYR A 352 -3.59 18.96 -23.02
N LEU A 353 -2.34 18.93 -23.47
CA LEU A 353 -1.16 18.66 -22.66
C LEU A 353 -0.21 19.85 -22.72
N SER A 354 0.23 20.34 -21.56
CA SER A 354 1.29 21.35 -21.48
C SER A 354 2.66 20.73 -21.72
N ARG A 355 2.91 19.57 -21.11
CA ARG A 355 4.24 18.93 -21.10
C ARG A 355 4.12 17.42 -21.12
N LEU A 356 5.05 16.80 -21.84
CA LEU A 356 5.30 15.35 -21.85
C LEU A 356 6.77 15.15 -21.50
N ILE A 357 7.02 14.57 -20.32
CA ILE A 357 8.37 14.37 -19.81
C ILE A 357 8.61 12.88 -19.63
N ARG A 358 9.62 12.38 -20.33
CA ARG A 358 10.10 11.01 -20.21
C ARG A 358 11.03 10.92 -19.01
N VAL A 359 10.67 10.09 -18.03
CA VAL A 359 11.47 9.82 -16.85
C VAL A 359 12.28 8.55 -17.12
N GLU A 360 13.51 8.73 -17.59
CA GLU A 360 14.42 7.65 -17.98
C GLU A 360 14.94 6.87 -16.78
N LYS A 361 15.03 7.53 -15.62
CA LYS A 361 15.41 6.92 -14.36
C LYS A 361 14.78 7.68 -13.22
N VAL A 362 14.21 6.98 -12.26
CA VAL A 362 13.74 7.52 -10.99
C VAL A 362 13.92 6.48 -9.91
N ARG A 363 14.32 6.88 -8.71
CA ARG A 363 14.33 6.00 -7.55
C ARG A 363 13.18 6.38 -6.62
N GLU A 364 12.43 5.40 -6.17
CA GLU A 364 11.38 5.52 -5.18
C GLU A 364 11.84 4.89 -3.86
N VAL A 365 11.61 5.58 -2.75
CA VAL A 365 11.66 4.98 -1.40
C VAL A 365 10.23 4.66 -0.98
N THR A 366 9.91 3.39 -0.76
CA THR A 366 8.59 2.96 -0.26
C THR A 366 8.74 2.40 1.15
N ALA A 367 8.09 3.04 2.12
CA ALA A 367 8.09 2.63 3.53
C ALA A 367 6.73 2.03 3.93
N LEU A 368 6.75 0.95 4.68
CA LEU A 368 5.56 0.33 5.27
C LEU A 368 5.32 0.92 6.67
N LYS A 369 4.26 1.71 6.81
CA LYS A 369 3.84 2.35 8.08
C LYS A 369 3.05 1.38 8.97
N GLY A 370 2.21 0.56 8.37
CA GLY A 370 1.23 -0.24 9.09
C GLY A 370 0.36 -1.05 8.15
N PHE A 371 -0.80 -1.49 8.65
CA PHE A 371 -1.81 -2.14 7.82
C PHE A 371 -3.23 -1.86 8.32
N ALA A 372 -4.21 -2.10 7.46
CA ALA A 372 -5.64 -2.06 7.78
C ALA A 372 -6.32 -3.38 7.42
N ARG A 373 -7.53 -3.61 7.96
CA ARG A 373 -8.38 -4.75 7.62
C ARG A 373 -9.81 -4.28 7.33
N GLY A 374 -10.54 -5.05 6.52
CA GLY A 374 -11.93 -4.78 6.17
C GLY A 374 -12.07 -3.76 5.04
N SER A 375 -11.53 -2.56 5.21
CA SER A 375 -11.63 -1.46 4.24
C SER A 375 -10.26 -0.97 3.78
N PHE A 376 -10.14 -0.66 2.48
CA PHE A 376 -8.94 -0.02 1.94
C PHE A 376 -8.83 1.42 2.48
N PRO A 377 -7.70 1.83 3.08
CA PRO A 377 -7.57 3.13 3.74
C PRO A 377 -7.55 4.30 2.73
N ASP A 378 -7.83 5.51 3.20
CA ASP A 378 -7.52 6.70 2.40
C ASP A 378 -5.99 6.86 2.26
N PRO A 379 -5.44 7.10 1.07
CA PRO A 379 -4.00 7.20 0.88
C PRO A 379 -3.46 8.55 1.33
N GLU A 380 -4.30 9.58 1.39
CA GLU A 380 -3.90 10.94 1.77
C GLU A 380 -4.05 11.21 3.26
N ASN A 381 -4.45 10.20 4.03
CA ASN A 381 -4.64 10.36 5.44
C ASN A 381 -4.08 9.19 6.25
N ASP A 382 -3.42 9.63 7.31
CA ASP A 382 -2.45 8.91 8.10
C ASP A 382 -2.95 8.57 9.49
N ASN A 383 -4.09 9.13 9.90
CA ASN A 383 -4.66 9.07 11.25
C ASN A 383 -6.13 8.66 11.18
N PHE A 384 -6.34 7.34 11.12
CA PHE A 384 -7.66 6.74 11.22
C PHE A 384 -7.67 5.66 12.28
N GLY A 385 -8.75 5.56 13.05
CA GLY A 385 -8.86 4.60 14.16
C GLY A 385 -8.72 3.13 13.77
N SER A 386 -8.76 2.80 12.48
CA SER A 386 -8.64 1.45 11.93
C SER A 386 -7.22 1.02 11.54
N ILE A 387 -6.22 1.89 11.66
CA ILE A 387 -4.84 1.59 11.26
C ILE A 387 -4.09 0.89 12.40
N VAL A 388 -3.47 -0.25 12.09
CA VAL A 388 -2.46 -0.86 12.96
C VAL A 388 -1.09 -0.37 12.52
N ASN A 389 -0.58 0.65 13.20
CA ASN A 389 0.79 1.14 12.99
C ASN A 389 1.79 0.08 13.43
N LEU A 390 2.90 -0.09 12.72
CA LEU A 390 4.04 -0.87 13.20
C LEU A 390 4.69 -0.17 14.40
N ALA A 391 5.56 -0.86 15.16
CA ALA A 391 6.27 -0.29 16.30
C ALA A 391 7.37 0.74 15.91
N GLY A 392 7.13 1.58 14.90
CA GLY A 392 8.06 2.59 14.40
C GLY A 392 8.41 3.63 15.45
N ASP A 393 7.42 4.10 16.22
CA ASP A 393 7.60 5.09 17.29
C ASP A 393 8.51 4.57 18.41
N GLU A 394 8.38 3.29 18.75
CA GLU A 394 9.19 2.64 19.79
C GLU A 394 10.60 2.29 19.28
N THR A 395 10.73 1.91 18.01
CA THR A 395 12.00 1.43 17.43
C THR A 395 12.83 2.53 16.79
N GLY A 396 12.20 3.65 16.41
CA GLY A 396 12.78 4.79 15.70
C GLY A 396 13.01 4.56 14.20
N TRP A 397 12.49 3.48 13.62
CA TRP A 397 12.63 3.16 12.20
C TRP A 397 11.43 2.40 11.63
N LEU A 398 11.24 2.47 10.31
CA LEU A 398 10.25 1.67 9.58
C LEU A 398 10.91 0.84 8.46
N PRO A 399 10.36 -0.32 8.09
CA PRO A 399 10.86 -1.08 6.97
C PRO A 399 10.56 -0.35 5.66
N ALA A 400 11.57 -0.19 4.81
CA ALA A 400 11.41 0.42 3.50
C ALA A 400 12.31 -0.22 2.45
N ILE A 401 11.99 0.00 1.18
CA ILE A 401 12.81 -0.43 0.06
C ILE A 401 13.11 0.73 -0.87
N ARG A 402 14.23 0.62 -1.58
CA ARG A 402 14.59 1.48 -2.70
C ARG A 402 14.33 0.73 -4.00
N THR A 403 13.48 1.28 -4.84
CA THR A 403 13.17 0.72 -6.16
C THR A 403 13.59 1.72 -7.22
N SER A 404 14.39 1.27 -8.19
CA SER A 404 14.69 2.10 -9.36
C SER A 404 13.72 1.73 -10.48
N GLY A 405 13.32 2.74 -11.22
CA GLY A 405 12.30 2.61 -12.24
C GLY A 405 12.41 3.68 -13.31
N GLU A 406 11.45 3.65 -14.21
CA GLU A 406 11.29 4.59 -15.31
C GLU A 406 9.81 4.99 -15.40
N GLY A 407 9.48 6.02 -16.18
CA GLY A 407 8.11 6.51 -16.25
C GLY A 407 7.84 7.59 -17.31
N ILE A 408 6.59 8.00 -17.35
CA ILE A 408 6.06 9.04 -18.23
C ILE A 408 5.27 10.02 -17.36
N PHE A 409 5.75 11.26 -17.30
CA PHE A 409 5.06 12.36 -16.66
C PHE A 409 4.29 13.18 -17.69
N ILE A 410 3.05 13.52 -17.35
CA ILE A 410 2.14 14.29 -18.19
C ILE A 410 1.59 15.45 -17.37
N GLU A 411 1.72 16.67 -17.90
CA GLU A 411 1.05 17.85 -17.35
C GLU A 411 -0.09 18.25 -18.29
N LEU A 412 -1.31 18.37 -17.76
CA LEU A 412 -2.47 18.82 -18.54
C LEU A 412 -2.41 20.33 -18.75
N ASN A 413 -2.95 20.78 -19.89
CA ASN A 413 -3.11 22.20 -20.19
C ASN A 413 -4.18 22.81 -19.28
N ARG A 414 -3.74 23.61 -18.29
CA ARG A 414 -4.64 24.21 -17.29
C ARG A 414 -5.63 25.20 -17.88
N GLU A 415 -5.25 25.91 -18.94
CA GLU A 415 -6.17 26.83 -19.61
C GLU A 415 -7.29 26.05 -20.30
N GLU A 416 -6.95 24.94 -20.95
CA GLU A 416 -7.94 24.05 -21.55
C GLU A 416 -8.78 23.33 -20.49
N VAL A 417 -8.21 22.92 -19.35
CA VAL A 417 -8.98 22.33 -18.23
C VAL A 417 -10.01 23.33 -17.71
N LYS A 418 -9.65 24.61 -17.54
CA LYS A 418 -10.60 25.67 -17.14
C LYS A 418 -11.69 25.86 -18.19
N SER A 419 -11.29 25.99 -19.47
CA SER A 419 -12.22 26.08 -20.60
C SER A 419 -13.17 24.89 -20.69
N TRP A 420 -12.69 23.67 -20.42
CA TRP A 420 -13.48 22.45 -20.42
C TRP A 420 -14.55 22.45 -19.32
N LEU A 421 -14.20 22.85 -18.11
CA LEU A 421 -15.15 22.95 -16.99
C LEU A 421 -16.31 23.92 -17.31
N GLU A 422 -16.04 25.02 -18.03
CA GLU A 422 -17.05 26.00 -18.44
C GLU A 422 -18.05 25.49 -19.50
N ARG A 423 -17.79 24.34 -20.16
CA ARG A 423 -18.66 23.82 -21.24
C ARG A 423 -19.93 23.14 -20.74
N PHE A 424 -20.02 22.85 -19.45
CA PHE A 424 -21.14 22.16 -18.82
C PHE A 424 -21.28 22.59 -17.35
N ASP A 425 -22.27 22.04 -16.63
CA ASP A 425 -22.50 22.36 -15.22
C ASP A 425 -21.52 21.59 -14.31
N SER A 426 -20.22 21.86 -14.50
CA SER A 426 -19.12 21.14 -13.85
C SER A 426 -19.13 21.29 -12.33
N ASP A 427 -19.58 22.43 -11.82
CA ASP A 427 -19.63 22.72 -10.39
C ASP A 427 -20.61 21.79 -9.67
N LYS A 428 -21.80 21.57 -10.24
CA LYS A 428 -22.77 20.63 -9.67
C LYS A 428 -22.25 19.20 -9.68
N ILE A 429 -21.58 18.79 -10.74
CA ILE A 429 -21.03 17.42 -10.81
C ILE A 429 -19.86 17.28 -9.85
N SER A 430 -18.96 18.25 -9.79
CA SER A 430 -17.85 18.27 -8.83
C SER A 430 -18.34 18.20 -7.40
N ALA A 431 -19.41 18.93 -7.06
CA ALA A 431 -20.03 18.87 -5.75
C ALA A 431 -20.55 17.46 -5.40
N ILE A 432 -21.12 16.72 -6.35
CA ILE A 432 -21.56 15.33 -6.12
C ILE A 432 -20.36 14.44 -5.73
N TYR A 433 -19.26 14.51 -6.47
CA TYR A 433 -18.06 13.74 -6.15
C TYR A 433 -17.49 14.12 -4.78
N ASN A 434 -17.38 15.42 -4.52
CA ASN A 434 -16.80 15.94 -3.28
C ASN A 434 -17.66 15.58 -2.06
N ASP A 435 -18.98 15.75 -2.15
CA ASP A 435 -19.91 15.48 -1.06
C ASP A 435 -19.98 13.99 -0.73
N GLU A 436 -20.04 13.12 -1.74
CA GLU A 436 -20.04 11.67 -1.51
C GLU A 436 -18.70 11.19 -0.95
N TYR A 437 -17.59 11.75 -1.42
CA TYR A 437 -16.27 11.46 -0.86
C TYR A 437 -16.17 11.91 0.61
N LYS A 438 -16.63 13.12 0.92
CA LYS A 438 -16.67 13.66 2.28
C LYS A 438 -17.53 12.80 3.21
N LYS A 439 -18.73 12.40 2.79
CA LYS A 439 -19.59 11.48 3.56
C LYS A 439 -18.92 10.14 3.80
N TYR A 440 -18.22 9.60 2.80
CA TYR A 440 -17.50 8.33 2.93
C TYR A 440 -16.36 8.44 3.95
N VAL A 441 -15.58 9.51 3.88
CA VAL A 441 -14.51 9.85 4.82
C VAL A 441 -15.09 9.99 6.24
N GLU A 442 -16.09 10.85 6.45
CA GLU A 442 -16.72 11.05 7.76
C GLU A 442 -17.30 9.76 8.34
N LYS A 443 -17.98 8.94 7.51
CA LYS A 443 -18.54 7.63 7.93
C LYS A 443 -17.46 6.67 8.41
N LYS A 444 -16.26 6.73 7.84
CA LYS A 444 -15.12 5.90 8.23
C LYS A 444 -14.34 6.47 9.43
N GLY A 445 -14.77 7.60 9.99
CA GLY A 445 -14.06 8.30 11.06
C GLY A 445 -12.76 8.92 10.57
N TRP A 446 -12.75 9.27 9.29
CA TRP A 446 -11.57 9.77 8.60
C TRP A 446 -11.55 11.30 8.59
N GLU A 447 -10.37 11.92 8.76
CA GLU A 447 -10.19 13.37 8.57
C GLU A 447 -10.23 13.73 7.07
N TYR A 448 -11.06 14.71 6.75
CA TYR A 448 -11.20 15.25 5.41
C TYR A 448 -10.16 16.35 5.16
N ARG A 449 -9.23 16.12 4.23
CA ARG A 449 -8.08 17.03 3.98
C ARG A 449 -8.20 17.83 2.70
N ASN A 450 -8.54 17.17 1.59
CA ASN A 450 -8.49 17.76 0.25
C ASN A 450 -9.81 17.60 -0.48
N ASP A 451 -10.26 18.67 -1.14
CA ASP A 451 -11.39 18.65 -2.06
C ASP A 451 -11.01 17.90 -3.35
N LYS A 452 -11.75 16.82 -3.66
CA LYS A 452 -11.54 16.01 -4.86
C LYS A 452 -12.65 16.29 -5.88
N ASN A 453 -12.40 17.28 -6.74
CA ASN A 453 -13.33 17.70 -7.78
C ASN A 453 -13.15 16.89 -9.08
N LEU A 454 -13.84 17.30 -10.15
CA LEU A 454 -13.76 16.65 -11.46
C LEU A 454 -12.36 16.64 -12.09
N VAL A 455 -11.47 17.58 -11.75
CA VAL A 455 -10.09 17.59 -12.26
C VAL A 455 -9.29 16.45 -11.63
N TYR A 456 -9.49 16.15 -10.35
CA TYR A 456 -8.91 14.96 -9.72
C TYR A 456 -9.43 13.68 -10.39
N VAL A 457 -10.75 13.58 -10.61
CA VAL A 457 -11.38 12.44 -11.30
C VAL A 457 -10.83 12.27 -12.72
N LEU A 458 -10.60 13.38 -13.43
CA LEU A 458 -10.00 13.39 -14.77
C LEU A 458 -8.57 12.82 -14.74
N LEU A 459 -7.71 13.33 -13.87
CA LEU A 459 -6.31 12.88 -13.76
C LEU A 459 -6.23 11.40 -13.38
N HIS A 460 -7.02 10.99 -12.38
CA HIS A 460 -7.07 9.61 -11.89
C HIS A 460 -7.65 8.63 -12.92
N THR A 461 -8.68 9.05 -13.66
CA THR A 461 -9.24 8.20 -14.72
C THR A 461 -8.28 8.12 -15.91
N LEU A 462 -7.58 9.21 -16.24
CA LEU A 462 -6.56 9.20 -17.30
C LEU A 462 -5.39 8.28 -16.96
N SER A 463 -4.85 8.34 -15.73
CA SER A 463 -3.76 7.45 -15.30
C SER A 463 -4.15 5.98 -15.40
N HIS A 464 -5.38 5.62 -15.01
CA HIS A 464 -5.88 4.25 -15.11
C HIS A 464 -5.95 3.73 -16.55
N VAL A 465 -6.51 4.53 -17.46
CA VAL A 465 -6.65 4.14 -18.87
C VAL A 465 -5.27 4.07 -19.53
N LEU A 466 -4.35 4.97 -19.17
CA LEU A 466 -2.95 4.90 -19.62
C LEU A 466 -2.22 3.68 -19.08
N ILE A 467 -2.31 3.35 -17.79
CA ILE A 467 -1.67 2.15 -17.21
C ILE A 467 -2.13 0.89 -17.94
N ARG A 468 -3.44 0.78 -18.21
CA ARG A 468 -4.00 -0.36 -18.93
C ARG A 468 -3.42 -0.47 -20.34
N GLU A 469 -3.37 0.62 -21.11
CA GLU A 469 -2.83 0.57 -22.47
C GLU A 469 -1.31 0.39 -22.48
N LEU A 470 -0.57 1.07 -21.59
CA LEU A 470 0.88 0.92 -21.45
C LEU A 470 1.25 -0.52 -21.12
N SER A 471 0.53 -1.20 -20.21
CA SER A 471 0.79 -2.61 -19.87
C SER A 471 0.70 -3.56 -21.08
N LEU A 472 -0.10 -3.20 -22.09
CA LEU A 472 -0.22 -3.99 -23.34
C LEU A 472 0.93 -3.72 -24.32
N LYS A 473 1.66 -2.62 -24.16
CA LYS A 473 2.68 -2.12 -25.10
C LYS A 473 4.11 -2.27 -24.59
N CYS A 474 4.36 -1.99 -23.31
CA CYS A 474 5.71 -1.96 -22.74
C CYS A 474 6.15 -3.30 -22.12
N GLY A 475 5.29 -4.31 -22.09
CA GLY A 475 5.62 -5.65 -21.57
C GLY A 475 5.56 -5.79 -20.05
N TYR A 476 5.34 -4.69 -19.31
CA TYR A 476 5.03 -4.71 -17.88
C TYR A 476 3.56 -5.10 -17.65
N SER A 477 3.32 -5.90 -16.62
CA SER A 477 1.97 -6.16 -16.13
C SER A 477 1.40 -4.92 -15.41
N THR A 478 0.06 -4.82 -15.33
CA THR A 478 -0.60 -3.72 -14.61
C THR A 478 -0.24 -3.67 -13.12
N THR A 479 0.26 -4.75 -12.52
CA THR A 479 0.72 -4.79 -11.12
C THR A 479 2.12 -4.22 -10.92
N GLU A 480 2.89 -4.07 -11.99
CA GLU A 480 4.26 -3.54 -11.97
C GLU A 480 4.31 -2.05 -12.31
N LEU A 481 3.19 -1.47 -12.72
CA LEU A 481 3.03 -0.03 -12.95
C LEU A 481 2.33 0.60 -11.75
N LYS A 482 2.69 1.84 -11.45
CA LYS A 482 2.07 2.69 -10.45
C LYS A 482 1.70 4.04 -11.05
N GLU A 483 0.67 4.64 -10.50
CA GLU A 483 0.38 6.05 -10.72
C GLU A 483 0.89 6.91 -9.56
N ARG A 484 1.13 8.18 -9.88
CA ARG A 484 1.31 9.24 -8.89
C ARG A 484 0.58 10.48 -9.39
N ILE A 485 -0.40 10.95 -8.63
CA ILE A 485 -1.25 12.07 -9.04
C ILE A 485 -0.79 13.35 -8.35
N TYR A 486 -0.52 14.37 -9.16
CA TYR A 486 -0.14 15.72 -8.72
C TYR A 486 -1.31 16.66 -8.97
N TYR A 487 -2.11 16.88 -7.92
CA TYR A 487 -3.32 17.67 -7.97
C TYR A 487 -3.36 18.67 -6.82
N SER A 488 -3.45 19.96 -7.16
CA SER A 488 -3.72 21.10 -6.27
C SER A 488 -4.04 22.32 -7.14
N ASP A 489 -4.26 23.49 -6.56
CA ASP A 489 -4.35 24.75 -7.33
C ASP A 489 -3.11 24.99 -8.21
N ASN A 490 -1.96 24.50 -7.74
CA ASN A 490 -0.66 24.65 -8.36
C ASN A 490 -0.15 23.39 -9.07
N MET A 491 -0.91 22.29 -9.12
CA MET A 491 -0.50 21.03 -9.76
C MET A 491 -1.63 20.44 -10.61
N CYS A 492 -1.34 20.10 -11.87
CA CYS A 492 -2.30 19.43 -12.76
C CYS A 492 -1.57 18.42 -13.64
N GLY A 493 -1.04 17.38 -13.02
CA GLY A 493 -0.26 16.37 -13.72
C GLY A 493 -0.33 15.00 -13.07
N LEU A 494 0.19 14.02 -13.80
CA LEU A 494 0.29 12.64 -13.35
C LEU A 494 1.60 12.02 -13.83
N LEU A 495 2.10 11.06 -13.08
CA LEU A 495 3.24 10.21 -13.44
C LEU A 495 2.78 8.76 -13.46
N VAL A 496 2.99 8.07 -14.58
CA VAL A 496 2.92 6.61 -14.66
C VAL A 496 4.34 6.08 -14.65
N TYR A 497 4.68 5.23 -13.68
CA TYR A 497 6.05 4.74 -13.49
C TYR A 497 6.07 3.28 -13.07
N THR A 498 7.22 2.63 -13.18
CA THR A 498 7.39 1.24 -12.73
C THR A 498 7.50 1.19 -11.20
N GLY A 499 6.65 0.39 -10.56
CA GLY A 499 6.58 0.18 -9.12
C GLY A 499 7.38 -1.02 -8.58
N SER A 500 7.98 -1.82 -9.46
CA SER A 500 8.76 -3.01 -9.11
C SER A 500 9.89 -3.24 -10.10
N GLY A 501 10.96 -2.46 -9.99
CA GLY A 501 12.24 -2.79 -10.60
C GLY A 501 13.08 -3.61 -9.62
N ASP A 502 13.49 -4.81 -10.01
CA ASP A 502 14.61 -5.47 -9.34
C ASP A 502 15.86 -4.55 -9.44
N THR A 503 16.80 -4.72 -8.51
CA THR A 503 18.04 -3.92 -8.43
C THR A 503 18.89 -3.95 -9.71
N GLU A 504 18.59 -4.82 -10.67
CA GLU A 504 19.24 -4.94 -11.99
C GLU A 504 18.73 -3.95 -13.06
N GLY A 505 17.76 -3.09 -12.75
CA GLY A 505 17.32 -2.00 -13.63
C GLY A 505 16.18 -2.35 -14.57
N THR A 506 15.53 -1.33 -15.13
CA THR A 506 14.48 -1.46 -16.14
C THR A 506 15.10 -1.64 -17.53
N LEU A 507 14.42 -2.35 -18.43
CA LEU A 507 14.90 -2.60 -19.79
C LEU A 507 14.63 -1.44 -20.76
N GLY A 508 14.14 -0.31 -20.28
CA GLY A 508 13.77 0.81 -21.12
C GLY A 508 12.45 0.59 -21.88
N GLY A 509 11.47 -0.06 -21.24
CA GLY A 509 10.21 -0.42 -21.90
C GLY A 509 9.16 0.67 -21.83
N LEU A 510 9.01 1.30 -20.65
CA LEU A 510 7.94 2.23 -20.36
C LEU A 510 8.29 3.66 -20.76
N GLU A 511 9.51 4.12 -20.49
CA GLU A 511 9.98 5.44 -20.91
C GLU A 511 10.03 5.54 -22.44
N GLU A 512 10.41 4.48 -23.17
CA GLU A 512 10.36 4.47 -24.64
C GLU A 512 8.94 4.71 -25.19
N MET A 513 7.89 4.31 -24.46
CA MET A 513 6.51 4.64 -24.80
C MET A 513 6.18 6.13 -24.59
N GLY A 514 7.01 6.86 -23.84
CA GLY A 514 6.93 8.29 -23.63
C GLY A 514 7.44 9.14 -24.80
N LYS A 515 8.17 8.56 -25.76
CA LYS A 515 8.53 9.27 -27.01
C LYS A 515 7.27 9.68 -27.76
N VAL A 516 7.20 10.91 -28.26
CA VAL A 516 5.97 11.48 -28.85
C VAL A 516 5.26 10.53 -29.81
N GLY A 517 5.98 9.93 -30.76
CA GLY A 517 5.38 9.04 -31.76
C GLY A 517 4.73 7.78 -31.17
N ASN A 518 5.32 7.21 -30.12
CA ASN A 518 4.75 6.06 -29.41
C ASN A 518 3.59 6.52 -28.51
N PHE A 519 3.80 7.60 -27.76
CA PHE A 519 2.84 8.13 -26.80
C PHE A 519 1.51 8.52 -27.45
N GLN A 520 1.55 9.12 -28.65
CA GLN A 520 0.35 9.42 -29.45
C GLN A 520 -0.52 8.17 -29.66
N THR A 521 0.13 7.06 -30.04
CA THR A 521 -0.57 5.80 -30.27
C THR A 521 -1.17 5.26 -28.97
N VAL A 522 -0.39 5.30 -27.88
CA VAL A 522 -0.87 4.89 -26.54
C VAL A 522 -2.07 5.72 -26.12
N LEU A 523 -2.00 7.04 -26.16
CA LEU A 523 -3.08 7.93 -25.74
C LEU A 523 -4.36 7.69 -26.56
N VAL A 524 -4.23 7.60 -27.88
CA VAL A 524 -5.37 7.37 -28.77
C VAL A 524 -6.03 6.02 -28.50
N GLU A 525 -5.26 4.94 -28.39
CA GLU A 525 -5.79 3.59 -28.13
C GLU A 525 -6.40 3.49 -26.72
N ALA A 526 -5.77 4.13 -25.73
CA ALA A 526 -6.31 4.26 -24.38
C ALA A 526 -7.71 4.92 -24.40
N LEU A 527 -7.84 6.08 -25.06
CA LEU A 527 -9.12 6.79 -25.18
C LEU A 527 -10.16 6.00 -25.97
N LYS A 528 -9.77 5.29 -27.04
CA LYS A 528 -10.67 4.39 -27.78
C LYS A 528 -11.19 3.26 -26.90
N ARG A 529 -10.34 2.64 -26.09
CA ARG A 529 -10.79 1.59 -25.14
C ARG A 529 -11.74 2.14 -24.09
N ALA A 530 -11.54 3.38 -23.66
CA ALA A 530 -12.43 4.03 -22.71
C ALA A 530 -13.86 4.20 -23.26
N LEU A 531 -14.08 4.21 -24.58
CA LEU A 531 -15.42 4.29 -25.20
C LEU A 531 -16.32 3.10 -24.89
N ILE A 532 -15.77 1.90 -24.67
CA ILE A 532 -16.57 0.66 -24.64
C ILE A 532 -16.47 0.00 -23.27
N CYS A 533 -17.61 -0.32 -22.67
CA CYS A 533 -17.70 -1.17 -21.48
C CYS A 533 -18.72 -2.28 -21.71
N SER A 534 -18.39 -3.51 -21.30
CA SER A 534 -19.34 -4.63 -21.34
C SER A 534 -20.55 -4.46 -20.39
N GLY A 535 -20.45 -3.53 -19.45
CA GLY A 535 -21.54 -3.14 -18.54
C GLY A 535 -22.41 -1.99 -19.05
N ASP A 536 -22.22 -1.51 -20.27
CA ASP A 536 -23.07 -0.45 -20.84
C ASP A 536 -24.47 -0.97 -21.21
N PRO A 537 -25.53 -0.14 -21.08
CA PRO A 537 -25.50 1.28 -20.69
C PRO A 537 -25.43 1.53 -19.18
N GLY A 538 -25.60 0.51 -18.33
CA GLY A 538 -25.67 0.67 -16.87
C GLY A 538 -24.43 1.34 -16.27
N CYS A 539 -23.24 0.93 -16.71
CA CYS A 539 -21.97 1.56 -16.34
C CYS A 539 -21.96 3.05 -16.72
N MET A 540 -22.26 3.37 -17.99
CA MET A 540 -22.25 4.76 -18.51
C MET A 540 -23.18 5.71 -17.75
N THR A 541 -24.30 5.23 -17.24
CA THR A 541 -25.30 6.04 -16.52
C THR A 541 -25.06 6.16 -15.01
N THR A 542 -23.99 5.57 -14.49
CA THR A 542 -23.72 5.54 -13.04
C THR A 542 -23.17 6.88 -12.56
N TYR A 543 -23.69 7.38 -11.44
CA TYR A 543 -23.16 8.54 -10.72
C TYR A 543 -22.76 8.11 -9.30
N PRO A 544 -21.84 8.85 -8.65
CA PRO A 544 -21.55 8.63 -7.24
C PRO A 544 -22.82 8.73 -6.38
N GLY A 545 -22.92 7.86 -5.38
CA GLY A 545 -24.07 7.76 -4.47
C GLY A 545 -24.25 6.33 -3.95
N ASN A 546 -25.03 6.18 -2.88
CA ASN A 546 -25.33 4.88 -2.24
C ASN A 546 -24.06 4.05 -1.96
N GLU A 547 -23.06 4.67 -1.34
CA GLU A 547 -21.74 4.07 -1.01
C GLU A 547 -20.80 3.84 -2.21
N ASN A 548 -21.25 4.08 -3.45
CA ASN A 548 -20.36 4.07 -4.61
C ASN A 548 -19.76 5.46 -4.83
N LEU A 549 -18.43 5.55 -4.83
CA LEU A 549 -17.69 6.79 -5.10
C LEU A 549 -17.33 6.98 -6.59
N ASN A 550 -17.62 5.99 -7.43
CA ASN A 550 -17.30 6.02 -8.85
C ASN A 550 -18.51 6.44 -9.69
N GLY A 551 -18.24 7.14 -10.79
CA GLY A 551 -19.20 7.37 -11.87
C GLY A 551 -19.21 6.20 -12.86
N ALA A 552 -18.99 6.49 -14.14
CA ALA A 552 -18.90 5.45 -15.17
C ALA A 552 -17.54 4.73 -15.13
N ALA A 553 -17.33 3.90 -14.12
CA ALA A 553 -16.13 3.09 -13.94
C ALA A 553 -16.43 1.75 -13.26
N CYS A 554 -15.86 0.68 -13.81
CA CYS A 554 -15.95 -0.68 -13.25
C CYS A 554 -14.69 -1.50 -13.60
N HIS A 555 -14.60 -2.73 -13.10
CA HIS A 555 -13.52 -3.67 -13.39
C HIS A 555 -13.30 -3.95 -14.89
N ALA A 556 -14.34 -3.85 -15.71
CA ALA A 556 -14.21 -4.10 -17.15
C ALA A 556 -13.50 -2.96 -17.88
N CYS A 557 -13.74 -1.69 -17.50
CA CYS A 557 -13.29 -0.53 -18.28
C CYS A 557 -12.14 0.26 -17.64
N SER A 558 -12.18 0.51 -16.32
CA SER A 558 -11.36 1.57 -15.71
C SER A 558 -10.59 1.15 -14.46
N MET A 559 -11.07 0.16 -13.68
CA MET A 559 -10.34 -0.23 -12.47
C MET A 559 -9.05 -0.99 -12.82
N ILE A 560 -8.03 -0.81 -11.98
CA ILE A 560 -6.70 -1.44 -12.07
C ILE A 560 -6.37 -2.13 -10.72
N PRO A 561 -5.33 -2.97 -10.63
CA PRO A 561 -4.94 -3.57 -9.35
C PRO A 561 -4.65 -2.52 -8.28
N GLU A 562 -4.98 -2.83 -7.02
CA GLU A 562 -4.82 -1.92 -5.88
C GLU A 562 -3.34 -1.55 -5.62
N THR A 563 -2.39 -2.39 -6.05
CA THR A 563 -0.95 -2.10 -5.96
C THR A 563 -0.48 -1.00 -6.92
N ALA A 564 -1.28 -0.71 -7.96
CA ALA A 564 -0.98 0.26 -9.01
C ALA A 564 -1.67 1.61 -8.78
N CYS A 565 -2.85 1.59 -8.14
CA CYS A 565 -3.67 2.77 -7.90
C CYS A 565 -3.31 3.41 -6.56
N GLU A 566 -3.01 4.72 -6.55
CA GLU A 566 -2.73 5.42 -5.30
C GLU A 566 -4.00 5.58 -4.47
N ASN A 567 -5.18 5.74 -5.09
CA ASN A 567 -6.46 6.04 -4.42
C ASN A 567 -7.40 4.85 -4.19
N GLY A 568 -6.96 3.62 -4.45
CA GLY A 568 -7.77 2.41 -4.23
C GLY A 568 -9.03 2.32 -5.11
N ASN A 569 -8.93 2.68 -6.38
CA ASN A 569 -10.02 2.63 -7.38
C ASN A 569 -11.29 3.44 -7.00
N ARG A 570 -11.14 4.55 -6.27
CA ARG A 570 -12.24 5.49 -5.92
C ARG A 570 -12.16 6.76 -6.75
N LEU A 571 -13.30 7.40 -7.04
CA LEU A 571 -13.36 8.65 -7.79
C LEU A 571 -12.87 8.48 -9.24
N LEU A 572 -13.41 7.48 -9.93
CA LEU A 572 -13.17 7.20 -11.34
C LEU A 572 -14.43 7.46 -12.17
N ASP A 573 -14.28 8.07 -13.34
CA ASP A 573 -15.37 8.27 -14.29
C ASP A 573 -14.82 8.47 -15.71
N ARG A 574 -14.98 7.46 -16.58
CA ARG A 574 -14.44 7.53 -17.94
C ARG A 574 -15.10 8.64 -18.77
N ARG A 575 -16.30 9.11 -18.41
CA ARG A 575 -16.95 10.24 -19.10
C ARG A 575 -16.11 11.53 -19.03
N THR A 576 -15.22 11.66 -18.04
CA THR A 576 -14.25 12.77 -17.98
C THR A 576 -13.29 12.78 -19.16
N LEU A 577 -13.03 11.64 -19.80
CA LEU A 577 -12.08 11.51 -20.90
C LEU A 577 -12.77 11.54 -22.26
N ILE A 578 -13.87 10.80 -22.40
CA ILE A 578 -14.47 10.46 -23.68
C ILE A 578 -15.78 11.21 -23.94
N PRO A 579 -16.21 11.33 -25.21
CA PRO A 579 -17.54 11.82 -25.53
C PRO A 579 -18.66 11.00 -24.88
N THR A 580 -19.77 11.67 -24.59
CA THR A 580 -20.98 11.06 -24.03
C THR A 580 -22.23 11.68 -24.66
N GLU A 581 -23.28 10.87 -24.83
CA GLU A 581 -24.60 11.34 -25.27
C GLU A 581 -25.32 12.16 -24.19
N GLU A 582 -24.81 12.11 -22.96
CA GLU A 582 -25.39 12.79 -21.81
C GLU A 582 -25.10 14.30 -21.87
N ARG A 583 -26.10 15.11 -22.24
CA ARG A 583 -25.96 16.57 -22.44
C ARG A 583 -25.36 17.35 -21.26
N LYS A 584 -25.40 16.79 -20.05
CA LYS A 584 -24.91 17.43 -18.83
C LYS A 584 -23.42 17.20 -18.58
N PHE A 585 -22.77 16.34 -19.37
CA PHE A 585 -21.41 15.90 -19.15
C PHE A 585 -20.63 16.03 -20.47
N LYS A 586 -19.38 16.48 -20.41
CA LYS A 586 -18.49 16.58 -21.58
C LYS A 586 -17.12 15.98 -21.27
N GLY A 587 -16.57 15.23 -22.21
CA GLY A 587 -15.24 14.64 -22.08
C GLY A 587 -14.14 15.66 -22.41
N TYR A 588 -13.04 15.64 -21.67
CA TYR A 588 -11.89 16.51 -21.90
C TYR A 588 -11.28 16.27 -23.29
N PHE A 589 -11.15 15.02 -23.72
CA PHE A 589 -10.63 14.65 -25.05
C PHE A 589 -11.73 14.46 -26.11
N GLU A 590 -12.95 14.97 -25.90
CA GLU A 590 -14.11 14.74 -26.77
C GLU A 590 -13.82 15.07 -28.25
N GLU A 591 -13.23 16.22 -28.53
CA GLU A 591 -12.91 16.64 -29.91
C GLU A 591 -11.82 15.74 -30.54
N LEU A 592 -10.78 15.39 -29.78
CA LEU A 592 -9.71 14.49 -30.23
C LEU A 592 -10.27 13.10 -30.56
N VAL A 593 -11.09 12.55 -29.66
CA VAL A 593 -11.70 11.23 -29.85
C VAL A 593 -12.64 11.25 -31.05
N SER A 594 -13.44 12.31 -31.22
CA SER A 594 -14.36 12.46 -32.35
C SER A 594 -13.60 12.55 -33.68
N ALA A 595 -12.50 13.30 -33.74
CA ALA A 595 -11.66 13.44 -34.92
C ALA A 595 -10.99 12.12 -35.32
N VAL A 596 -10.47 11.37 -34.34
CA VAL A 596 -9.75 10.11 -34.60
C VAL A 596 -10.68 8.93 -34.89
N CYS A 597 -11.86 8.90 -34.26
CA CYS A 597 -12.80 7.79 -34.38
C CYS A 597 -13.92 8.04 -35.40
N GLY A 598 -14.01 9.25 -35.97
CA GLY A 598 -15.09 9.63 -36.88
C GLY A 598 -16.47 9.66 -36.22
N ILE A 599 -16.53 9.91 -34.90
CA ILE A 599 -17.79 9.95 -34.15
C ILE A 599 -18.45 11.30 -34.42
N THR A 600 -19.72 11.26 -34.84
CA THR A 600 -20.60 12.44 -34.89
C THR A 600 -21.58 12.31 -33.74
N LEU A 601 -21.46 13.16 -32.72
CA LEU A 601 -22.34 13.17 -31.53
C LEU A 601 -23.62 13.95 -31.79
#